data_AF-A0A4Y2MRV5-F1
#
_entry.id   AF-A0A4Y2MRV5-F1
#
_cell.length_a   1.000
_cell.length_b   1.000
_cell.length_c   1.000
_cell.angle_alpha   90.00
_cell.angle_beta   90.00
_cell.angle_gamma   90.00
#
_symmetry.space_group_name_H-M   'P 1'
#
loop_
_entity.id
_entity.type
_entity.pdbx_description
1 polymer ?
#
loop_
_entity_poly.entity_id
_entity_poly.type
_entity_poly.pdbx_seq_one_letter_code
_entity_poly.pdbx_strand_id
1 'polypeptide(L)'
;MQLRYQRWAKHLDLVEKCRIPRRVLCGSAEKATLHIFTDASAYGYACCAFLRCEEEEEVKVSLVLSKARVAPVKRLTIPLLELLGATIGARIASIFIHSS
;
A
#
# COMPACT_ATOMS: atom_id res chain seq x y z
N MET A 1 21.56 -5.42 -18.39
CA MET A 1 21.05 -5.73 -17.04
C MET A 1 21.77 -4.92 -15.94
N GLN A 2 23.10 -4.80 -15.97
CA GLN A 2 23.90 -4.02 -14.98
C GLN A 2 23.52 -2.54 -14.84
N LEU A 3 23.28 -1.81 -15.94
CA LEU A 3 22.92 -0.39 -15.88
C LEU A 3 21.61 -0.11 -15.14
N ARG A 4 20.62 -1.01 -15.24
CA ARG A 4 19.31 -0.83 -14.58
C ARG A 4 19.41 -1.05 -13.08
N TYR A 5 20.17 -2.07 -12.66
CA TYR A 5 20.45 -2.32 -11.25
C TYR A 5 21.26 -1.18 -10.63
N GLN A 6 22.30 -0.70 -11.31
CA GLN A 6 23.11 0.43 -10.82
C GLN A 6 22.27 1.71 -10.68
N ARG A 7 21.36 1.99 -11.62
CA ARG A 7 20.40 3.11 -11.47
C ARG A 7 19.49 2.92 -10.27
N TRP A 8 18.91 1.73 -10.08
CA TRP A 8 18.10 1.43 -8.90
C TRP A 8 18.90 1.60 -7.60
N ALA A 9 20.14 1.10 -7.56
CA ALA A 9 21.01 1.19 -6.38
C ALA A 9 21.33 2.64 -6.00
N LYS A 10 21.47 3.56 -6.97
CA LYS A 10 21.63 5.00 -6.68
C LYS A 10 20.43 5.63 -5.96
N HIS A 11 19.24 5.02 -6.01
CA HIS A 11 18.08 5.52 -5.27
C HIS A 11 18.08 5.04 -3.81
N LEU A 12 19.00 4.17 -3.38
CA LEU A 12 19.10 3.74 -1.99
C LEU A 12 19.41 4.91 -1.05
N ASP A 13 20.11 5.94 -1.52
CA ASP A 13 20.35 7.17 -0.76
C ASP A 13 19.04 7.89 -0.35
N LEU A 14 17.94 7.65 -1.08
CA LEU A 14 16.62 8.17 -0.71
C LEU A 14 16.02 7.42 0.49
N VAL A 15 16.41 6.16 0.71
CA VAL A 15 15.95 5.37 1.85
C VAL A 15 16.50 5.93 3.16
N GLU A 16 17.75 6.37 3.17
CA GLU A 16 18.36 7.02 4.34
C GLU A 16 17.63 8.31 4.75
N LYS A 17 17.15 9.05 3.74
CA LYS A 17 16.37 10.28 3.91
C LYS A 17 14.89 10.01 4.23
N CYS A 18 14.43 8.77 4.08
CA CYS A 18 13.06 8.41 4.40
C CYS A 18 12.83 8.53 5.91
N ARG A 19 11.75 9.23 6.28
CA ARG A 19 11.29 9.36 7.66
C ARG A 19 9.86 8.86 7.71
N ILE A 20 9.62 7.82 8.51
CA ILE A 20 8.30 7.25 8.72
C ILE A 20 7.82 7.73 10.10
N PRO A 21 6.75 8.53 10.18
CA PRO A 21 6.23 8.98 11.46
C PRO A 21 5.70 7.80 12.27
N ARG A 22 6.06 7.72 13.55
CA ARG A 22 5.60 6.63 14.44
C ARG A 22 4.08 6.68 14.69
N ARG A 23 3.50 7.88 14.70
CA ARG A 23 2.07 8.12 14.90
C ARG A 23 1.42 8.34 13.55
N VAL A 24 0.53 7.42 13.17
CA VAL A 24 -0.26 7.50 11.94
C VAL A 24 -1.55 8.28 12.16
N LEU A 25 -2.22 8.04 13.30
CA LEU A 25 -3.46 8.72 13.66
C LEU A 25 -3.21 10.18 14.02
N CYS A 26 -3.83 11.10 13.27
CA CYS A 26 -4.01 12.50 13.64
C CYS A 26 -5.46 12.67 14.11
N GLY A 27 -5.68 13.39 15.21
CA GLY A 27 -7.00 13.82 15.65
C GLY A 27 -7.82 12.73 16.35
N SER A 28 -9.13 12.85 16.23
CA SER A 28 -10.09 11.86 16.72
C SER A 28 -10.20 10.70 15.74
N ALA A 29 -10.17 9.47 16.27
CA ALA A 29 -10.37 8.24 15.48
C ALA A 29 -11.77 8.20 14.81
N GLU A 30 -12.74 8.95 15.33
CA GLU A 30 -14.11 8.97 14.83
C GLU A 30 -14.23 9.53 13.40
N LYS A 31 -13.29 10.39 12.99
CA LYS A 31 -13.24 10.96 11.63
C LYS A 31 -12.22 10.26 10.73
N ALA A 32 -11.65 9.14 11.17
CA ALA A 32 -10.67 8.40 10.39
C ALA A 32 -11.35 7.46 9.39
N THR A 33 -10.90 7.47 8.14
CA THR A 33 -11.37 6.56 7.09
C THR A 33 -10.21 5.76 6.51
N LEU A 34 -10.44 4.46 6.32
CA LEU A 34 -9.49 3.55 5.69
C LEU A 34 -9.81 3.45 4.19
N HIS A 35 -8.86 3.83 3.34
CA HIS A 35 -8.97 3.73 1.89
C HIS A 35 -8.03 2.65 1.38
N ILE A 36 -8.57 1.65 0.70
CA ILE A 36 -7.78 0.55 0.14
C ILE A 36 -7.85 0.63 -1.37
N PHE A 37 -6.68 0.63 -2.00
CA PHE A 37 -6.53 0.61 -3.45
C PHE A 37 -5.81 -0.65 -3.86
N THR A 38 -6.21 -1.20 -5.00
CA THR A 38 -5.60 -2.39 -5.57
C THR A 38 -5.28 -2.15 -7.03
N ASP A 39 -4.15 -2.67 -7.48
CA ASP A 39 -3.72 -2.59 -8.87
C ASP A 39 -3.14 -3.94 -9.31
N ALA A 40 -3.29 -4.27 -10.59
CA ALA A 40 -2.78 -5.49 -11.17
C ALA A 40 -2.32 -5.29 -12.61
N SER A 41 -1.26 -6.00 -12.95
CA SER A 41 -0.65 -6.03 -14.27
C SER A 41 -0.24 -7.46 -14.62
N ALA A 42 0.14 -7.70 -15.87
CA ALA A 42 0.70 -8.97 -16.30
C ALA A 42 1.94 -9.43 -15.50
N TYR A 43 2.61 -8.51 -14.77
CA TYR A 43 3.84 -8.78 -14.03
C TYR A 43 3.64 -8.91 -12.51
N GLY A 44 2.50 -8.47 -11.98
CA GLY A 44 2.26 -8.49 -10.54
C GLY A 44 0.97 -7.80 -10.16
N TYR A 45 0.58 -8.00 -8.91
CA TYR A 45 -0.61 -7.43 -8.31
C TYR A 45 -0.26 -6.90 -6.92
N ALA A 46 -0.89 -5.80 -6.54
CA ALA A 46 -0.58 -5.08 -5.33
C ALA A 46 -1.82 -4.46 -4.70
N CYS A 47 -1.68 -4.14 -3.42
CA CYS A 47 -2.66 -3.42 -2.63
C CYS A 47 -1.95 -2.44 -1.71
N CYS A 48 -2.55 -1.27 -1.50
CA CYS A 48 -2.14 -0.31 -0.49
C CYS A 48 -3.35 0.19 0.30
N ALA A 49 -3.15 0.38 1.60
CA ALA A 49 -4.13 0.91 2.52
C ALA A 49 -3.61 2.25 3.07
N PHE A 50 -4.42 3.28 2.90
CA PHE A 50 -4.19 4.61 3.41
C PHE A 50 -5.19 4.92 4.52
N LEU A 51 -4.69 5.49 5.61
CA LEU A 51 -5.51 6.08 6.63
C LEU A 51 -5.63 7.57 6.35
N ARG A 52 -6.85 8.04 6.14
CA ARG A 52 -7.19 9.45 6.05
C ARG A 52 -7.75 9.87 7.40
N CYS A 53 -7.14 10.88 8.01
CA CYS A 53 -7.61 11.50 9.23
C CYS A 53 -7.93 12.96 8.95
N GLU A 54 -8.98 13.47 9.58
CA GLU A 54 -9.37 14.87 9.50
C GLU A 54 -9.23 15.50 10.88
N GLU A 55 -8.27 16.40 11.00
CA GLU A 55 -8.14 17.36 12.09
C GLU A 55 -8.75 18.69 11.64
N GLU A 56 -9.22 19.51 12.58
CA GLU A 56 -10.07 20.71 12.39
C GLU A 56 -9.97 21.41 11.03
N GLU A 57 -8.76 21.76 10.57
CA GLU A 57 -8.52 22.41 9.27
C GLU A 57 -7.56 21.62 8.35
N GLU A 58 -7.10 20.43 8.74
CA GLU A 58 -6.10 19.65 8.00
C GLU A 58 -6.52 18.19 7.79
N VAL A 59 -6.44 17.75 6.53
CA VAL A 59 -6.61 16.34 6.15
C VAL A 59 -5.23 15.70 6.01
N LYS A 60 -4.94 14.73 6.86
CA LYS A 60 -3.70 13.95 6.80
C LYS A 60 -3.96 12.57 6.22
N VAL A 61 -3.20 12.21 5.19
CA VAL A 61 -3.26 10.87 4.58
C VAL A 61 -1.93 10.17 4.79
N SER A 62 -1.98 8.98 5.39
CA SER A 62 -0.78 8.19 5.67
C SER A 62 -0.91 6.78 5.11
N LEU A 63 0.12 6.28 4.42
CA LEU A 63 0.20 4.89 4.02
C LEU A 63 0.44 4.02 5.26
N VAL A 64 -0.51 3.14 5.58
CA VAL A 64 -0.42 2.28 6.78
C VAL A 64 0.05 0.88 6.47
N LEU A 65 -0.29 0.36 5.31
CA LEU A 65 0.08 -0.98 4.90
C LEU A 65 0.09 -1.06 3.38
N SER A 66 1.10 -1.72 2.82
CA SER A 66 1.11 -2.11 1.41
C SER A 66 1.59 -3.54 1.25
N LYS A 67 1.11 -4.21 0.21
CA LYS A 67 1.49 -5.58 -0.12
C LYS A 67 1.48 -5.76 -1.63
N ALA A 68 2.62 -6.14 -2.18
CA ALA A 68 2.78 -6.45 -3.59
C ALA A 68 3.25 -7.90 -3.78
N ARG A 69 2.86 -8.51 -4.90
CA ARG A 69 3.26 -9.86 -5.29
C ARG A 69 3.55 -9.91 -6.79
N VAL A 70 4.58 -10.66 -7.16
CA VAL A 70 4.89 -10.95 -8.57
C VAL A 70 3.82 -11.89 -9.12
N ALA A 71 3.45 -11.72 -10.39
CA ALA A 71 2.50 -12.60 -11.05
C ALA A 71 3.04 -14.05 -11.05
N PRO A 72 2.18 -15.06 -10.85
CA PRO A 72 2.63 -16.46 -10.87
C PRO A 72 3.28 -16.85 -12.20
N VAL A 73 4.20 -17.81 -12.16
CA VAL A 73 4.86 -18.35 -13.37
C VAL A 73 3.81 -18.92 -14.34
N LYS A 74 2.76 -19.55 -13.80
CA LYS A 74 1.57 -19.91 -14.59
C LYS A 74 0.84 -18.63 -14.96
N ARG A 75 0.78 -18.32 -16.26
CA ARG A 75 0.09 -17.14 -16.77
C ARG A 75 -1.38 -17.16 -16.35
N LEU A 76 -1.75 -16.17 -15.56
CA LEU A 76 -3.13 -15.86 -15.20
C LEU A 76 -3.59 -14.66 -16.05
N THR A 77 -4.90 -14.53 -16.21
CA THR A 77 -5.49 -13.36 -16.88
C THR A 77 -5.42 -12.13 -15.97
N ILE A 78 -5.43 -10.93 -16.54
CA ILE A 78 -5.44 -9.67 -15.77
C ILE A 78 -6.63 -9.62 -14.80
N PRO A 79 -7.87 -9.96 -15.19
CA PRO A 79 -9.01 -9.95 -14.26
C PRO A 79 -8.82 -10.88 -13.04
N LEU A 80 -8.14 -12.01 -13.20
CA LEU A 80 -7.85 -12.90 -12.08
C LEU A 80 -6.78 -12.30 -11.15
N LEU A 81 -5.78 -11.61 -11.70
CA LEU A 81 -4.78 -10.90 -10.91
C LEU A 81 -5.40 -9.72 -10.15
N GLU A 82 -6.34 -8.99 -10.77
CA GLU A 82 -7.16 -7.96 -10.10
C GLU A 82 -7.93 -8.56 -8.92
N LEU A 83 -8.59 -9.71 -9.12
CA LEU A 83 -9.31 -10.41 -8.06
C LEU A 83 -8.38 -10.85 -6.91
N LEU A 84 -7.16 -11.32 -7.23
CA LEU A 84 -6.15 -11.66 -6.23
C LEU A 84 -5.68 -10.41 -5.45
N GLY A 85 -5.50 -9.28 -6.13
CA GLY A 85 -5.24 -7.98 -5.52
C GLY A 85 -6.36 -7.56 -4.56
N ALA A 86 -7.61 -7.60 -5.02
CA ALA A 86 -8.81 -7.32 -4.22
C ALA A 86 -8.93 -8.25 -3.01
N THR A 87 -8.60 -9.53 -3.16
CA THR A 87 -8.60 -10.50 -2.05
C THR A 87 -7.58 -10.12 -0.98
N ILE A 88 -6.39 -9.64 -1.38
CA ILE A 88 -5.40 -9.11 -0.43
C ILE A 88 -5.94 -7.85 0.24
N GLY A 89 -6.56 -6.94 -0.52
CA GLY A 89 -7.19 -5.73 0.02
C GLY A 89 -8.25 -6.02 1.07
N ALA A 90 -9.16 -6.96 0.80
CA ALA A 90 -10.19 -7.38 1.75
C ALA A 90 -9.59 -7.93 3.06
N ARG A 91 -8.52 -8.73 2.97
CA ARG A 91 -7.80 -9.23 4.16
C ARG A 91 -7.10 -8.12 4.93
N ILE A 92 -6.60 -7.10 4.24
CA ILE A 92 -6.01 -5.93 4.89
C ILE A 92 -7.09 -5.15 5.64
N ALA A 93 -8.24 -4.90 5.01
CA ALA A 93 -9.39 -4.28 5.66
C ALA A 93 -9.80 -5.04 6.93
N SER A 94 -9.86 -6.37 6.88
CA SER A 94 -10.28 -7.17 8.05
C SER A 94 -9.31 -7.03 9.23
N ILE A 95 -8.00 -6.86 8.99
CA ILE A 95 -7.02 -6.61 10.05
C ILE A 95 -7.38 -5.31 10.79
N PHE A 96 -7.68 -4.23 10.07
CA PHE A 96 -7.97 -2.95 10.72
C PHE A 96 -9.34 -2.90 11.40
N ILE A 97 -10.35 -3.59 10.84
CA ILE A 97 -11.71 -3.60 11.39
C ILE A 97 -11.83 -4.48 12.66
N HIS A 98 -11.15 -5.63 12.71
CA HIS A 98 -11.27 -6.58 13.85
C HIS A 98 -10.26 -6.34 14.96
N SER A 99 -9.28 -5.45 14.77
CA SER A 99 -8.25 -5.15 15.79
C SER A 99 -8.61 -3.93 16.66
N SER A 100 -9.87 -3.47 16.63
CA SER A 100 -10.38 -2.34 17.43
C SER A 100 -11.27 -2.84 18.55
#